data_AF-A0A1C6FNX0-F1
#
_entry.id   AF-A0A1C6FNX0-F1
#
_cell.length_a   1.000
_cell.length_b   1.000
_cell.length_c   1.000
_cell.angle_alpha   90.00
_cell.angle_beta   90.00
_cell.angle_gamma   90.00
#
_symmetry.space_group_name_H-M   'P 1'
#
loop_
_entity.id
_entity.type
_entity.pdbx_description
1 polymer ?
#
loop_
_entity_poly.entity_id
_entity_poly.type
_entity_poly.pdbx_seq_one_letter_code
_entity_poly.pdbx_strand_id
1 'polypeptide(L)'
;MSEGAAQAAEVISKLGGAPAVVFDKDHVVAVSGVPKKEYSQRRLSPALEELLENRKTFDYTDTTAEPLRAVEGITTHALTIAPILTNGDITGAVAFMATDDTELCTDKQSMLAKAAAMFLGKQIEE
;
A
#
# COMPACT_ATOMS: atom_id res chain seq x y z
N MET A 1 14.36 5.16 -7.50
CA MET A 1 12.98 4.97 -6.99
C MET A 1 12.53 3.51 -6.95
N SER A 2 12.60 2.73 -8.05
CA SER A 2 12.06 1.35 -8.05
C SER A 2 12.79 0.37 -7.12
N GLU A 3 14.09 0.55 -6.89
CA GLU A 3 14.87 -0.35 -6.03
C GLU A 3 14.52 -0.19 -4.53
N GLY A 4 14.40 1.05 -4.04
CA GLY A 4 13.95 1.32 -2.67
C GLY A 4 12.51 0.87 -2.42
N ALA A 5 11.61 1.07 -3.38
CA ALA A 5 10.24 0.57 -3.31
C ALA A 5 10.18 -0.97 -3.25
N ALA A 6 10.99 -1.67 -4.05
CA ALA A 6 11.06 -3.13 -4.04
C ALA A 6 11.59 -3.68 -2.70
N GLN A 7 12.66 -3.08 -2.17
CA GLN A 7 13.20 -3.47 -0.87
C GLN A 7 12.21 -3.20 0.27
N ALA A 8 11.51 -2.06 0.25
CA ALA A 8 10.47 -1.75 1.22
C ALA A 8 9.34 -2.78 1.18
N ALA A 9 8.82 -3.10 -0.01
CA ALA A 9 7.77 -4.10 -0.18
C ALA A 9 8.20 -5.48 0.34
N GLU A 10 9.42 -5.92 0.01
CA GLU A 10 9.96 -7.21 0.47
C GLU A 10 10.06 -7.26 2.00
N VAL A 11 10.68 -6.25 2.62
CA VAL A 11 10.91 -6.20 4.06
C VAL A 11 9.59 -6.16 4.82
N ILE A 12 8.67 -5.27 4.45
CA ILE A 12 7.41 -5.16 5.18
C ILE A 12 6.50 -6.36 4.93
N SER A 13 6.51 -6.95 3.73
CA SER A 13 5.74 -8.18 3.47
C SER A 13 6.21 -9.32 4.39
N LYS A 14 7.53 -9.49 4.51
CA LYS A 14 8.13 -10.51 5.39
C LYS A 14 7.80 -10.29 6.87
N LEU A 15 7.87 -9.05 7.36
CA LEU A 15 7.60 -8.73 8.76
C LEU A 15 6.10 -8.69 9.09
N GLY A 16 5.30 -8.18 8.16
CA GLY A 16 3.86 -8.03 8.25
C GLY A 16 3.13 -9.37 8.14
N GLY A 17 3.68 -10.32 7.37
CA GLY A 17 3.06 -11.61 7.12
C GLY A 17 1.93 -11.55 6.09
N ALA A 18 1.88 -10.49 5.29
CA ALA A 18 0.87 -10.27 4.26
C ALA A 18 1.52 -9.69 2.98
N PRO A 19 0.88 -9.82 1.81
CA PRO A 19 1.34 -9.15 0.60
C PRO A 19 1.45 -7.64 0.79
N ALA A 20 2.52 -7.06 0.24
CA ALA A 20 2.77 -5.62 0.30
C ALA A 20 2.86 -5.04 -1.10
N VAL A 21 2.24 -3.89 -1.32
CA VAL A 21 2.21 -3.18 -2.60
C VAL A 21 2.66 -1.74 -2.37
N VAL A 22 3.53 -1.25 -3.25
CA VAL A 22 3.96 0.15 -3.27
C VAL A 22 3.52 0.78 -4.59
N PHE A 23 2.95 1.97 -4.47
CA PHE A 23 2.40 2.75 -5.56
C PHE A 23 3.22 4.02 -5.73
N ASP A 24 3.38 4.49 -6.97
CA ASP A 24 3.56 5.92 -7.22
C ASP A 24 2.17 6.60 -7.26
N LYS A 25 2.06 7.76 -7.91
CA LYS A 25 0.77 8.48 -8.03
C LYS A 25 -0.26 7.76 -8.90
N ASP A 26 0.17 6.88 -9.80
CA ASP A 26 -0.65 6.39 -10.90
C ASP A 26 -0.66 4.86 -10.99
N HIS A 27 0.42 4.18 -10.60
CA HIS A 27 0.60 2.75 -10.79
C HIS A 27 1.32 2.05 -9.63
N VAL A 28 1.16 0.73 -9.60
CA VAL A 28 1.99 -0.17 -8.77
C VAL A 28 3.43 -0.19 -9.31
N VAL A 29 4.37 0.23 -8.45
CA VAL A 29 5.81 0.27 -8.74
C VAL A 29 6.59 -0.89 -8.11
N ALA A 30 6.09 -1.46 -7.02
CA ALA A 30 6.67 -2.64 -6.39
C ALA A 30 5.63 -3.48 -5.65
N VAL A 31 5.93 -4.77 -5.50
CA VAL A 31 5.06 -5.73 -4.82
C VAL A 31 5.86 -6.90 -4.27
N SER A 32 5.44 -7.44 -3.13
CA SER A 32 5.96 -8.66 -2.52
C SER A 32 4.81 -9.49 -1.95
N GLY A 33 4.99 -10.82 -1.89
CA GLY A 33 4.00 -11.76 -1.33
C GLY A 33 2.90 -12.20 -2.31
N VAL A 34 2.86 -11.64 -3.53
CA VAL A 34 1.93 -12.01 -4.61
C VAL A 34 2.64 -12.03 -5.97
N PRO A 35 2.06 -12.67 -7.02
CA PRO A 35 2.67 -12.71 -8.34
C PRO A 35 2.86 -11.31 -8.95
N LYS A 36 4.12 -10.91 -9.15
CA LYS A 36 4.46 -9.58 -9.71
C LYS A 36 3.75 -9.28 -11.03
N LYS A 37 3.58 -10.27 -11.90
CA LYS A 37 2.91 -10.12 -13.21
C LYS A 37 1.45 -9.70 -13.08
N GLU A 38 0.81 -10.01 -11.96
CA GLU A 38 -0.59 -9.66 -11.74
C GLU A 38 -0.75 -8.22 -11.24
N TYR A 39 0.27 -7.63 -10.61
CA TYR A 39 0.17 -6.31 -9.97
C TYR A 39 0.96 -5.22 -10.70
N SER A 40 2.13 -5.53 -11.24
CA SER A 40 3.06 -4.55 -11.76
C SER A 40 2.41 -3.68 -12.84
N GLN A 41 2.58 -2.35 -12.74
CA GLN A 41 2.03 -1.36 -13.68
C GLN A 41 0.50 -1.31 -13.75
N ARG A 42 -0.23 -2.02 -12.87
CA ARG A 42 -1.66 -1.76 -12.70
C ARG A 42 -1.87 -0.39 -12.08
N ARG A 43 -2.98 0.24 -12.46
CA ARG A 43 -3.37 1.54 -11.93
C ARG A 43 -3.89 1.43 -10.50
N LEU A 44 -3.85 2.55 -9.79
CA LEU A 44 -4.62 2.72 -8.56
C LEU A 44 -6.11 2.53 -8.87
N SER A 45 -6.88 2.05 -7.91
CA SER A 45 -8.33 2.13 -8.00
C SER A 45 -8.81 3.56 -7.77
N PRO A 46 -10.01 3.93 -8.26
CA PRO A 46 -10.61 5.22 -7.93
C PRO A 46 -10.74 5.50 -6.43
N ALA A 47 -10.99 4.45 -5.63
CA ALA A 47 -11.07 4.58 -4.18
C ALA A 47 -9.71 4.90 -3.53
N LEU A 48 -8.61 4.37 -4.08
CA LEU A 48 -7.27 4.73 -3.63
C LEU A 48 -6.89 6.14 -4.08
N GLU A 49 -7.23 6.52 -5.32
CA GLU A 49 -7.04 7.90 -5.81
C GLU A 49 -7.72 8.91 -4.86
N GLU A 50 -9.01 8.70 -4.53
CA GLU A 50 -9.76 9.56 -3.61
C GLU A 50 -9.15 9.58 -2.20
N LEU A 51 -8.68 8.45 -1.68
CA LEU A 51 -8.03 8.38 -0.37
C LEU A 51 -6.74 9.23 -0.33
N LEU A 52 -5.96 9.18 -1.41
CA LEU A 52 -4.71 9.94 -1.55
C LEU A 52 -4.96 11.44 -1.72
N GLU A 53 -5.97 11.82 -2.51
CA GLU A 53 -6.40 13.23 -2.63
C GLU A 53 -6.78 13.82 -1.27
N ASN A 54 -7.47 13.03 -0.44
CA ASN A 54 -7.86 13.40 0.91
C ASN A 54 -6.74 13.27 1.95
N ARG A 55 -5.55 12.79 1.56
CA ARG A 55 -4.37 12.61 2.43
C ARG A 55 -4.65 11.75 3.66
N LYS A 56 -5.53 10.75 3.52
CA LYS A 56 -5.93 9.87 4.62
C LYS A 56 -5.14 8.56 4.60
N THR A 57 -5.02 7.95 5.77
CA THR A 57 -4.65 6.53 5.88
C THR A 57 -5.92 5.69 5.95
N PHE A 58 -5.81 4.41 5.65
CA PHE A 58 -6.89 3.43 5.82
C PHE A 58 -6.38 2.22 6.58
N ASP A 59 -7.17 1.72 7.51
CA ASP A 59 -6.94 0.47 8.24
C ASP A 59 -8.28 -0.28 8.24
N TYR A 60 -8.33 -1.50 7.69
CA TYR A 60 -9.53 -2.33 7.64
C TYR A 60 -9.63 -3.16 8.91
N THR A 61 -10.30 -2.65 9.94
CA THR A 61 -10.38 -3.27 11.27
C THR A 61 -11.76 -3.81 11.63
N ASP A 62 -12.74 -3.65 10.74
CA ASP A 62 -14.13 -4.05 10.96
C ASP A 62 -14.71 -4.62 9.66
N THR A 63 -15.15 -5.88 9.70
CA THR A 63 -15.74 -6.57 8.53
C THR A 63 -17.09 -6.00 8.10
N THR A 64 -17.71 -5.14 8.92
CA THR A 64 -18.94 -4.42 8.55
C THR A 64 -18.67 -3.13 7.78
N ALA A 65 -17.42 -2.65 7.77
CA ALA A 65 -17.01 -1.51 6.97
C ALA A 65 -16.83 -1.91 5.49
N GLU A 66 -17.00 -0.94 4.59
CA GLU A 66 -16.75 -1.15 3.17
C GLU A 66 -15.24 -1.41 2.95
N PRO A 67 -14.87 -2.56 2.36
CA PRO A 67 -13.47 -2.85 2.07
C PRO A 67 -12.95 -1.99 0.92
N LEU A 68 -11.71 -1.50 1.06
CA LEU A 68 -11.07 -0.71 0.00
C LEU A 68 -10.19 -1.63 -0.87
N ARG A 69 -10.51 -1.75 -2.16
CA ARG A 69 -9.65 -2.44 -3.14
C ARG A 69 -8.68 -1.45 -3.76
N ALA A 70 -7.38 -1.60 -3.49
CA ALA A 70 -6.37 -0.60 -3.82
C ALA A 70 -5.92 -0.59 -5.31
N VAL A 71 -6.03 -1.71 -6.01
CA VAL A 71 -5.45 -1.91 -7.34
C VAL A 71 -6.56 -2.21 -8.35
N GLU A 72 -6.58 -1.52 -9.49
CA GLU A 72 -7.60 -1.73 -10.52
C GLU A 72 -7.57 -3.17 -11.06
N GLY A 73 -8.71 -3.85 -11.03
CA GLY A 73 -8.87 -5.23 -11.50
C GLY A 73 -8.28 -6.31 -10.59
N ILE A 74 -7.86 -5.96 -9.36
CA ILE A 74 -7.58 -6.90 -8.28
C ILE A 74 -8.76 -6.88 -7.30
N THR A 75 -9.25 -8.04 -6.93
CA THR A 75 -10.47 -8.18 -6.11
C THR A 75 -10.20 -8.20 -4.60
N THR A 76 -8.97 -8.49 -4.18
CA THR A 76 -8.60 -8.49 -2.75
C THR A 76 -8.60 -7.08 -2.20
N HIS A 77 -9.07 -6.94 -0.95
CA HIS A 77 -9.05 -5.66 -0.25
C HIS A 77 -7.70 -5.36 0.35
N ALA A 78 -7.45 -4.08 0.62
CA ALA A 78 -6.33 -3.64 1.42
C ALA A 78 -6.61 -3.89 2.90
N LEU A 79 -5.60 -4.37 3.63
CA LEU A 79 -5.61 -4.39 5.09
C LEU A 79 -5.30 -2.98 5.62
N THR A 80 -4.27 -2.33 5.07
CA THR A 80 -3.94 -0.95 5.43
C THR A 80 -3.32 -0.23 4.25
N ILE A 81 -3.45 1.10 4.23
CA ILE A 81 -2.87 2.00 3.24
C ILE A 81 -2.30 3.22 3.95
N ALA A 82 -1.02 3.49 3.72
CA ALA A 82 -0.32 4.68 4.18
C ALA A 82 0.19 5.51 2.98
N PRO A 83 -0.24 6.77 2.82
CA PRO A 83 0.30 7.65 1.78
C PRO A 83 1.79 7.93 2.00
N ILE A 84 2.54 8.01 0.92
CA ILE A 84 3.93 8.49 0.90
C ILE A 84 3.87 10.01 0.73
N LEU A 85 4.44 10.74 1.69
CA LEU A 85 4.55 12.20 1.64
C LEU A 85 6.00 12.61 1.41
N THR A 86 6.19 13.59 0.53
CA THR A 86 7.48 14.23 0.22
C THR A 86 7.24 15.73 0.17
N ASN A 87 7.90 16.53 1.02
CA ASN A 87 7.70 17.99 1.11
C ASN A 87 6.23 18.43 1.22
N GLY A 88 5.38 17.61 1.85
CA GLY A 88 3.95 17.90 1.98
C GLY A 88 3.11 17.54 0.76
N ASP A 89 3.66 16.96 -0.30
CA ASP A 89 2.93 16.39 -1.43
C ASP A 89 2.84 14.88 -1.35
N ILE A 90 1.72 14.32 -1.83
CA ILE A 90 1.56 12.86 -1.94
C ILE A 90 2.33 12.40 -3.17
N THR A 91 3.26 11.47 -3.01
CA THR A 91 4.07 10.91 -4.11
C THR A 91 3.75 9.45 -4.40
N GLY A 92 2.95 8.81 -3.56
CA GLY A 92 2.50 7.44 -3.74
C GLY A 92 1.84 6.87 -2.48
N ALA A 93 1.84 5.55 -2.36
CA ALA A 93 1.27 4.85 -1.21
C ALA A 93 1.99 3.53 -0.92
N VAL A 94 1.89 3.07 0.31
CA VAL A 94 2.25 1.71 0.74
C VAL A 94 1.00 1.03 1.26
N ALA A 95 0.73 -0.19 0.81
CA ALA A 95 -0.41 -0.98 1.27
C ALA A 95 -0.01 -2.39 1.66
N PHE A 96 -0.72 -2.96 2.63
CA PHE A 96 -0.85 -4.41 2.78
C PHE A 96 -2.15 -4.86 2.13
N MET A 97 -2.12 -6.00 1.43
CA MET A 97 -3.31 -6.60 0.82
C MET A 97 -3.71 -7.85 1.62
N ALA A 98 -5.01 -8.10 1.71
CA ALA A 98 -5.52 -9.31 2.31
C ALA A 98 -5.27 -10.54 1.41
N THR A 99 -5.24 -11.71 2.04
CA THR A 99 -5.17 -13.02 1.36
C THR A 99 -6.51 -13.75 1.35
N ASP A 100 -7.44 -13.34 2.20
CA ASP A 100 -8.83 -13.78 2.23
C ASP A 100 -9.77 -12.60 2.57
N ASP A 101 -11.07 -12.75 2.30
CA ASP A 101 -12.06 -11.67 2.45
C ASP A 101 -12.40 -11.32 3.92
N THR A 102 -11.94 -12.13 4.89
CA THR A 102 -12.23 -11.94 6.31
C THR A 102 -11.06 -11.33 7.09
N GLU A 103 -9.90 -11.21 6.45
CA GLU A 103 -8.68 -10.74 7.07
C GLU A 103 -8.81 -9.26 7.46
N LEU A 104 -8.45 -8.97 8.71
CA LEU A 104 -8.46 -7.63 9.28
C LEU A 104 -7.03 -7.15 9.53
N CYS A 105 -6.83 -5.85 9.41
CA CYS A 105 -5.58 -5.19 9.70
C CYS A 105 -5.18 -5.37 11.16
N THR A 106 -3.91 -5.63 11.36
CA THR A 106 -3.26 -5.58 12.68
C THR A 106 -2.54 -4.25 12.89
N ASP A 107 -2.36 -3.84 14.15
CA ASP A 107 -1.56 -2.65 14.50
C ASP A 107 -0.14 -2.74 13.91
N LYS A 108 0.44 -3.94 13.91
CA LYS A 108 1.75 -4.23 13.31
C LYS A 108 1.78 -3.86 11.83
N GLN A 109 0.78 -4.30 11.04
CA GLN A 109 0.71 -4.00 9.61
C GLN A 109 0.53 -2.49 9.37
N SER A 110 -0.37 -1.85 10.13
CA SER A 110 -0.58 -0.38 10.04
C SER A 110 0.71 0.39 10.33
N MET A 111 1.44 0.03 11.40
CA MET A 111 2.71 0.67 11.76
C MET A 111 3.81 0.41 10.73
N LEU A 112 3.91 -0.81 10.19
CA LEU A 112 4.90 -1.14 9.14
C LEU A 112 4.62 -0.37 7.83
N ALA A 113 3.37 -0.26 7.41
CA ALA A 113 2.99 0.50 6.23
C ALA A 113 3.34 1.99 6.39
N LYS A 114 2.99 2.59 7.53
CA LYS A 114 3.35 3.97 7.88
C LYS A 114 4.87 4.18 7.91
N ALA A 115 5.61 3.26 8.52
CA ALA A 115 7.08 3.35 8.59
C ALA A 115 7.72 3.28 7.19
N ALA A 116 7.28 2.35 6.34
CA ALA A 116 7.75 2.26 4.96
C ALA A 116 7.41 3.51 4.15
N ALA A 117 6.19 4.04 4.30
CA ALA A 117 5.79 5.25 3.60
C ALA A 117 6.64 6.46 4.00
N MET A 118 6.91 6.64 5.30
CA MET A 118 7.81 7.69 5.79
C MET A 118 9.25 7.51 5.31
N PHE A 119 9.76 6.27 5.28
CA PHE A 119 11.10 5.97 4.81
C PHE A 119 11.27 6.27 3.33
N LEU A 120 10.32 5.83 2.49
CA LEU A 120 10.32 6.09 1.06
C LEU A 120 10.15 7.58 0.76
N GLY A 121 9.30 8.28 1.52
CA GLY A 121 9.13 9.73 1.40
C GLY A 121 10.44 10.48 1.55
N LYS A 122 11.24 10.13 2.57
CA LYS A 122 12.58 10.70 2.79
C LYS A 122 13.58 10.39 1.68
N GLN A 123 13.58 9.16 1.15
CA GLN A 123 14.48 8.81 0.03
C GLN A 123 14.18 9.57 -1.26
N ILE A 124 12.98 10.13 -1.41
CA ILE A 124 12.60 10.95 -2.57
C ILE A 124 13.01 12.42 -2.36
N GLU A 125 13.15 12.86 -1.10
CA GLU A 125 13.60 14.23 -0.77
C GLU A 125 15.12 14.41 -0.98
N GLU A 126 15.88 13.32 -0.91
CA GLU A 126 17.34 13.25 -1.16
C GLU A 126 17.69 13.07 -2.65
#